data_AF-A0A2D9PUC8-F1
#
_entry.id   AF-A0A2D9PUC8-F1
#
_cell.length_a   1.000
_cell.length_b   1.000
_cell.length_c   1.000
_cell.angle_alpha   90.00
_cell.angle_beta   90.00
_cell.angle_gamma   90.00
#
_symmetry.space_group_name_H-M   'P 1'
#
loop_
_entity.id
_entity.type
_entity.pdbx_description
1 polymer ?
#
loop_
_entity_poly.entity_id
_entity_poly.type
_entity_poly.pdbx_seq_one_letter_code
_entity_poly.pdbx_strand_id
1 'polypeptide(L)' 'HIDDITADEYVDRVRAGELYDPTLSFQLENGFETVGAISDYMDDPAVGNNAVLIVWRNPDLVDT' A
#
# COMPACT_ATOMS: atom_id res chain seq x y z
N HIS A 1 -0.54 -9.16 -13.98
CA HIS A 1 -0.37 -9.15 -12.51
C HIS A 1 -1.63 -8.68 -11.81
N ILE A 2 -2.29 -7.61 -12.27
CA ILE A 2 -3.57 -7.17 -11.69
C ILE A 2 -4.70 -8.20 -11.82
N ASP A 3 -4.62 -9.08 -12.82
CA ASP A 3 -5.70 -10.04 -13.12
C ASP A 3 -5.65 -11.34 -12.30
N ASP A 4 -4.55 -11.60 -11.58
CA ASP A 4 -4.31 -12.90 -10.90
C ASP A 4 -4.37 -12.81 -9.36
N ILE A 5 -4.31 -11.61 -8.79
CA ILE A 5 -4.32 -11.36 -7.35
C ILE A 5 -5.18 -10.14 -7.02
N THR A 6 -5.87 -10.17 -5.88
CA THR A 6 -6.65 -9.02 -5.41
C THR A 6 -5.72 -7.87 -5.02
N ALA A 7 -6.25 -6.64 -4.95
CA ALA A 7 -5.47 -5.48 -4.52
C ALA A 7 -4.93 -5.64 -3.09
N ASP A 8 -5.71 -6.22 -2.18
CA ASP A 8 -5.24 -6.52 -0.82
C ASP A 8 -4.12 -7.57 -0.80
N GLU A 9 -4.24 -8.64 -1.59
CA GLU A 9 -3.20 -9.66 -1.71
C GLU A 9 -1.91 -9.07 -2.32
N TYR A 10 -2.03 -8.16 -3.27
CA TYR A 10 -0.89 -7.41 -3.81
C TYR A 10 -0.20 -6.59 -2.72
N VAL A 11 -0.98 -5.83 -1.92
CA VAL A 11 -0.46 -5.03 -0.80
C VAL A 11 0.27 -5.91 0.22
N ASP A 12 -0.31 -7.06 0.57
CA ASP A 12 0.28 -8.00 1.53
C ASP A 12 1.59 -8.60 1.02
N ARG A 13 1.66 -8.96 -0.27
CA ARG A 13 2.91 -9.47 -0.88
C ARG A 13 3.99 -8.42 -0.99
N VAL A 14 3.65 -7.15 -1.26
CA VAL A 14 4.62 -6.05 -1.21
C VAL A 14 5.14 -5.85 0.21
N ARG A 15 4.24 -5.84 1.20
CA ARG A 15 4.58 -5.72 2.63
C ARG A 15 5.47 -6.86 3.09
N ALA A 16 5.25 -8.08 2.60
CA ALA A 16 6.06 -9.26 2.89
C ALA A 16 7.43 -9.26 2.19
N GLY A 17 7.66 -8.35 1.23
CA GLY A 17 8.87 -8.33 0.40
C GLY A 17 8.90 -9.39 -0.70
N GLU A 18 7.77 -10.06 -0.96
CA GLU A 18 7.62 -11.05 -2.02
C GLU A 18 7.41 -10.40 -3.39
N LEU A 19 6.85 -9.19 -3.40
CA LEU A 19 6.69 -8.35 -4.58
C LEU A 19 7.37 -6.99 -4.33
N TYR A 20 8.00 -6.45 -5.37
CA TYR A 20 8.58 -5.10 -5.32
C TYR A 20 7.71 -4.13 -6.11
N ASP A 21 7.22 -3.09 -5.44
CA ASP A 21 6.55 -1.95 -6.07
C ASP A 21 7.40 -0.70 -5.82
N PRO A 22 7.85 0.03 -6.86
CA PRO A 22 8.79 1.13 -6.67
C PRO A 22 8.24 2.27 -5.80
N THR A 23 6.92 2.42 -5.69
CA THR A 23 6.31 3.49 -4.90
C THR A 23 6.00 3.01 -3.50
N LEU A 24 5.22 1.94 -3.37
CA LEU A 24 4.81 1.38 -2.09
C LEU A 24 6.02 0.87 -1.31
N SER A 25 6.94 0.09 -1.92
CA SER A 25 8.14 -0.38 -1.24
C SER A 25 8.98 0.78 -0.70
N PHE A 26 9.18 1.85 -1.49
CA PHE A 26 9.86 3.05 -1.02
C PHE A 26 9.16 3.69 0.18
N GLN A 27 7.83 3.82 0.16
CA GLN A 27 7.10 4.37 1.32
C GLN A 27 7.26 3.50 2.57
N LEU A 28 7.23 2.18 2.43
CA LEU A 28 7.44 1.26 3.56
C LEU A 28 8.86 1.35 4.13
N GLU A 29 9.87 1.49 3.27
CA GLU A 29 11.26 1.73 3.69
C GLU A 29 11.42 3.05 4.48
N ASN A 30 10.54 4.04 4.23
CA ASN A 30 10.48 5.29 4.98
C ASN A 30 9.65 5.21 6.27
N GLY A 31 9.22 4.01 6.68
CA GLY A 31 8.52 3.79 7.95
C GLY A 31 7.00 4.00 7.89
N PHE A 32 6.42 4.04 6.70
CA PHE A 32 4.97 3.92 6.56
C PHE A 32 4.52 2.47 6.78
N GLU A 33 3.31 2.30 7.27
CA GLU A 33 2.64 1.01 7.40
C GLU A 33 1.47 0.92 6.43
N THR A 34 1.29 -0.23 5.78
CA THR A 34 0.08 -0.49 4.99
C THR A 34 -1.11 -0.82 5.89
N VAL A 35 -2.27 -0.26 5.57
CA VAL A 35 -3.55 -0.59 6.22
C VAL A 35 -4.38 -1.54 5.35
N GLY A 36 -4.35 -1.35 4.02
CA GLY A 36 -5.07 -2.16 3.05
C GLY A 36 -5.30 -1.43 1.73
N ALA A 37 -5.91 -2.11 0.77
CA ALA A 37 -6.33 -1.47 -0.47
C ALA A 37 -7.68 -0.74 -0.30
N ILE A 38 -7.87 0.32 -1.09
CA ILE A 38 -9.14 1.03 -1.25
C ILE A 38 -9.55 0.87 -2.71
N SER A 39 -10.64 0.15 -2.94
CA SER A 39 -11.20 -0.04 -4.28
C SER A 39 -11.92 1.21 -4.78
N ASP A 40 -11.92 1.39 -6.11
CA ASP A 40 -12.57 2.49 -6.81
C ASP A 40 -12.25 3.88 -6.25
N TYR A 41 -11.02 4.05 -5.75
CA TYR A 41 -10.57 5.30 -5.15
C TYR A 41 -10.36 6.40 -6.21
N MET A 42 -9.88 6.02 -7.39
CA MET A 42 -9.61 6.93 -8.51
C MET A 42 -9.90 6.22 -9.84
N ASP A 43 -10.41 6.94 -10.83
CA ASP A 43 -10.51 6.44 -12.21
C ASP A 43 -9.12 6.39 -12.84
N ASP A 44 -8.42 5.30 -12.56
CA ASP A 44 -7.12 4.96 -13.11
C ASP A 44 -7.09 3.47 -13.46
N PRO A 45 -7.44 3.13 -14.72
CA PRO A 45 -7.45 1.75 -15.19
C PRO A 45 -6.09 1.06 -15.10
N ALA A 46 -4.96 1.80 -15.03
CA ALA A 46 -3.64 1.20 -14.93
C ALA A 46 -3.42 0.48 -13.59
N VAL A 47 -4.14 0.88 -12.54
CA VAL A 47 -4.11 0.29 -11.19
C VAL A 47 -5.44 -0.39 -10.82
N GLY A 48 -6.31 -0.62 -11.81
CA GLY A 48 -7.64 -1.20 -11.59
C GLY A 48 -8.51 -0.33 -10.68
N ASN A 49 -8.33 0.99 -10.73
CA ASN A 49 -9.01 1.98 -9.90
C ASN A 49 -8.73 1.89 -8.37
N ASN A 50 -7.75 1.08 -7.96
CA ASN A 50 -7.43 0.90 -6.54
C ASN A 50 -6.36 1.90 -6.06
N ALA A 51 -6.34 2.15 -4.75
CA ALA A 51 -5.25 2.81 -4.06
C ALA A 51 -4.83 2.01 -2.81
N VAL A 52 -3.67 2.32 -2.24
CA VAL A 52 -3.21 1.71 -0.98
C VAL A 52 -3.25 2.75 0.12
N LEU A 53 -3.96 2.46 1.20
CA LEU A 53 -3.92 3.29 2.40
C LEU A 53 -2.65 2.98 3.18
N ILE A 54 -1.82 4.00 3.35
CA ILE A 54 -0.62 3.94 4.19
C ILE A 54 -0.69 4.96 5.32
N VAL A 55 -0.12 4.61 6.47
CA VAL A 55 -0.09 5.44 7.66
C VAL A 55 1.36 5.58 8.13
N TRP A 56 1.78 6.81 8.37
CA TRP A 56 2.97 7.09 9.15
C TRP A 56 2.54 7.58 10.54
N ARG A 57 2.95 6.86 11.59
CA ARG A 57 2.71 7.27 12.97
C ARG A 57 3.88 8.11 13.42
N ASN A 58 3.60 9.36 13.80
CA ASN A 58 4.64 10.27 14.28
C ASN A 58 5.23 9.73 15.60
N PRO A 59 6.51 9.35 15.65
CA PRO A 59 7.13 8.82 16.88
C PRO A 59 7.32 9.89 17.96
N ASP A 60 7.35 11.18 17.59
CA ASP A 60 7.51 12.29 18.53
C ASP A 60 6.19 12.73 19.18
N LEU A 61 5.06 12.28 18.61
CA LEU A 61 3.75 12.57 19.16
C LEU A 61 3.40 11.49 20.20
N VAL A 62 3.83 11.72 21.43
CA VAL A 62 3.40 10.91 22.58
C VAL A 62 2.00 11.39 22.97
N ASP A 63 0.97 10.60 22.66
CA ASP A 63 -0.39 10.86 23.15
C ASP A 63 -0.32 10.93 24.68
N THR A 64 -0.61 12.12 25.22
CA THR A 64 -0.65 12.42 26.67
C THR A 64 -2.06 12.29 27.20
#